data_AF-A0A947K9F0-F1
#
_entry.id   AF-A0A947K9F0-F1
#
_cell.length_a   1.000
_cell.length_b   1.000
_cell.length_c   1.000
_cell.angle_alpha   90.00
_cell.angle_beta   90.00
_cell.angle_gamma   90.00
#
_symmetry.space_group_name_H-M   'P 1'
#
loop_
_entity.id
_entity.type
_entity.pdbx_description
1 polymer ?
#
loop_
_entity_poly.entity_id
_entity_poly.type
_entity_poly.pdbx_seq_one_letter_code
_entity_poly.pdbx_strand_id
1 'polypeptide(L)'
;MDDKDVIRVWYEGIGRRYHATRGPLAGAGCHDSPQHRMIYYGAVGVSLVIMGLGCVVLAYRFKEEFPELSMPLVLAGGITLAVAVLLFCDLIRLQRVTALGGNTDLADWKRRKVMQRAMRWGINKGLIGQDAEGRYIFTGKGD
;
A
#
# COMPACT_ATOMS: atom_id res chain seq x y z
N MET A 1 7.54 -19.67 -1.89
CA MET A 1 6.10 -19.57 -2.21
C MET A 1 6.01 -18.77 -3.49
N ASP A 2 5.50 -19.38 -4.56
CA ASP A 2 5.35 -18.71 -5.85
C ASP A 2 4.32 -17.57 -5.73
N ASP A 3 4.56 -16.44 -6.38
CA ASP A 3 3.64 -15.30 -6.40
C ASP A 3 2.25 -15.70 -6.95
N LYS A 4 2.19 -16.73 -7.81
CA LYS A 4 0.95 -17.33 -8.30
C LYS A 4 0.12 -18.01 -7.21
N ASP A 5 0.77 -18.76 -6.32
CA ASP A 5 0.08 -19.41 -5.19
C ASP A 5 -0.42 -18.36 -4.20
N VAL A 6 0.34 -17.29 -3.98
CA VAL A 6 -0.07 -16.18 -3.10
C VAL A 6 -1.35 -15.54 -3.61
N ILE A 7 -1.41 -15.22 -4.90
CA ILE A 7 -2.60 -14.64 -5.52
C ILE A 7 -3.79 -15.60 -5.43
N ARG A 8 -3.58 -16.86 -5.80
CA ARG A 8 -4.66 -17.86 -5.83
C ARG A 8 -5.27 -18.01 -4.44
N VAL A 9 -4.46 -18.34 -3.43
CA VAL A 9 -4.94 -18.57 -2.06
C VAL A 9 -5.53 -17.29 -1.47
N TRP A 10 -4.97 -16.12 -1.81
CA TRP A 10 -5.53 -14.81 -1.45
C TRP A 10 -7.00 -14.67 -1.86
N TYR A 11 -7.32 -14.93 -3.13
CA TYR A 11 -8.67 -14.80 -3.67
C TYR A 11 -9.59 -15.99 -3.35
N GLU A 12 -9.05 -17.18 -3.12
CA GLU A 12 -9.82 -18.37 -2.72
C GLU A 12 -10.58 -18.16 -1.40
N GLY A 13 -10.10 -17.29 -0.51
CA GLY A 13 -10.87 -16.91 0.69
C GLY A 13 -10.04 -16.45 1.88
N ILE A 14 -8.70 -16.63 1.86
CA ILE A 14 -7.86 -16.19 2.99
C ILE A 14 -7.94 -14.68 3.19
N GLY A 15 -8.06 -13.89 2.11
CA GLY A 15 -8.25 -12.44 2.20
C GLY A 15 -9.49 -12.14 3.04
N ARG A 16 -10.64 -12.70 2.65
CA ARG A 16 -11.92 -12.55 3.38
C ARG A 16 -11.84 -12.98 4.85
N ARG A 17 -11.23 -14.14 5.15
CA ARG A 17 -11.06 -14.61 6.55
C ARG A 17 -10.09 -13.75 7.36
N TYR A 18 -9.00 -13.29 6.75
CA TYR A 18 -8.04 -12.39 7.37
C TYR A 18 -8.69 -11.01 7.67
N HIS A 19 -9.63 -10.55 6.85
CA HIS A 19 -10.41 -9.34 7.11
C HIS A 19 -11.37 -9.48 8.29
N ALA A 20 -12.15 -10.56 8.31
CA ALA A 20 -13.12 -10.81 9.37
C ALA A 20 -12.47 -10.86 10.75
N THR A 21 -11.21 -11.31 10.83
CA THR A 21 -10.47 -11.46 12.08
C THR A 21 -9.61 -10.26 12.48
N ARG A 22 -9.27 -9.34 11.55
CA ARG A 22 -8.39 -8.18 11.82
C ARG A 22 -9.08 -6.81 11.81
N GLY A 23 -10.41 -6.78 11.85
CA GLY A 23 -11.18 -5.55 12.05
C GLY A 23 -11.12 -4.57 10.86
N PRO A 24 -11.78 -3.40 10.99
CA PRO A 24 -12.04 -2.48 9.87
C PRO A 24 -10.77 -1.94 9.19
N LEU A 25 -9.65 -1.84 9.92
CA LEU A 25 -8.36 -1.40 9.37
C LEU A 25 -7.76 -2.36 8.34
N ALA A 26 -8.07 -3.67 8.42
CA ALA A 26 -7.68 -4.63 7.39
C ALA A 26 -8.60 -4.59 6.17
N GLY A 27 -9.86 -4.20 6.34
CA GLY A 27 -10.85 -4.09 5.26
C GLY A 27 -10.57 -2.94 4.29
N ALA A 28 -10.10 -1.80 4.80
CA ALA A 28 -9.77 -0.63 3.99
C ALA A 28 -8.68 -0.89 2.92
N GLY A 29 -7.74 -1.81 3.17
CA GLY A 29 -6.65 -2.07 2.22
C GLY A 29 -6.95 -3.08 1.10
N CYS A 30 -8.11 -3.75 1.13
CA CYS A 30 -8.30 -4.98 0.34
C CYS A 30 -9.55 -5.04 -0.54
N HIS A 31 -10.50 -4.12 -0.34
CA HIS A 31 -11.62 -3.92 -1.25
C HIS A 31 -11.39 -2.82 -2.28
N ASP A 32 -10.28 -2.09 -2.16
CA ASP A 32 -9.96 -1.04 -3.12
C ASP A 32 -9.65 -1.66 -4.48
N SER A 33 -10.49 -1.31 -5.46
CA SER A 33 -10.18 -1.57 -6.85
C SER A 33 -8.84 -0.90 -7.20
N PRO A 34 -8.10 -1.42 -8.19
CA PRO A 34 -6.85 -0.79 -8.63
C PRO A 34 -7.06 0.69 -8.99
N GLN A 35 -8.24 1.00 -9.54
CA GLN A 35 -8.69 2.37 -9.84
C GLN A 35 -8.83 3.23 -8.58
N HIS A 36 -9.46 2.72 -7.51
CA HIS A 36 -9.58 3.46 -6.26
C HIS A 36 -8.21 3.79 -5.66
N ARG A 37 -7.26 2.83 -5.69
CA ARG A 37 -5.88 3.08 -5.23
C ARG A 37 -5.15 4.11 -6.06
N MET A 38 -5.30 4.08 -7.39
CA MET A 38 -4.71 5.08 -8.27
C MET A 38 -5.23 6.48 -7.93
N ILE A 39 -6.53 6.62 -7.69
CA ILE A 39 -7.14 7.88 -7.27
C ILE A 39 -6.60 8.30 -5.90
N TYR A 40 -6.53 7.40 -4.92
CA TYR A 40 -6.01 7.70 -3.59
C TYR A 40 -4.55 8.16 -3.62
N TYR A 41 -3.64 7.42 -4.27
CA TYR A 41 -2.24 7.81 -4.38
C TYR A 41 -2.05 9.12 -5.15
N GLY A 42 -2.83 9.33 -6.22
CA GLY A 42 -2.81 10.58 -6.98
C GLY A 42 -3.28 11.76 -6.13
N ALA A 43 -4.46 11.67 -5.51
CA ALA A 43 -5.05 12.73 -4.70
C ALA A 43 -4.17 13.08 -3.49
N VAL A 44 -3.74 12.08 -2.72
CA VAL A 44 -2.87 12.29 -1.55
C VAL A 44 -1.50 12.83 -1.99
N GLY A 45 -0.93 12.32 -3.09
CA GLY A 45 0.31 12.84 -3.65
C GLY A 45 0.23 14.32 -4.00
N VAL A 46 -0.85 14.75 -4.68
CA VAL A 46 -1.08 16.16 -5.02
C VAL A 46 -1.24 17.02 -3.76
N SER A 47 -2.02 16.57 -2.77
CA SER A 47 -2.17 17.29 -1.49
C SER A 47 -0.82 17.48 -0.78
N LEU A 48 0.03 16.45 -0.77
CA LEU A 48 1.37 16.56 -0.18
C LEU A 48 2.28 17.52 -0.97
N VAL A 49 2.18 17.57 -2.30
CA VAL A 49 2.92 18.57 -3.09
C VAL A 49 2.50 19.99 -2.71
N ILE A 50 1.19 20.24 -2.62
CA ILE A 50 0.66 21.56 -2.24
C ILE A 50 1.15 21.95 -0.84
N MET A 51 1.05 21.03 0.13
CA MET A 51 1.54 21.27 1.50
C MET A 51 3.04 21.51 1.54
N GLY A 52 3.83 20.67 0.85
CA GLY A 52 5.29 20.76 0.83
C GLY A 52 5.78 22.07 0.23
N LEU A 53 5.19 22.49 -0.90
CA LEU A 53 5.48 23.79 -1.51
C LEU A 53 5.04 24.95 -0.60
N GLY A 54 3.87 24.83 0.06
CA GLY A 54 3.40 25.80 1.05
C GLY A 54 4.42 26.02 2.18
N CYS A 55 4.98 24.94 2.73
CA CYS A 55 6.03 25.03 3.75
C CYS A 55 7.29 25.76 3.24
N VAL A 56 7.74 25.49 2.02
CA VAL A 56 8.91 26.16 1.42
C VAL A 56 8.64 27.64 1.18
N VAL A 57 7.45 27.99 0.68
CA VAL A 57 7.04 29.38 0.47
C VAL A 57 6.98 30.15 1.78
N LEU A 58 6.40 29.55 2.83
CA LEU A 58 6.37 30.15 4.17
C LEU A 58 7.78 30.34 4.74
N ALA A 59 8.65 29.32 4.59
CA ALA A 59 10.03 29.41 5.05
C ALA A 59 10.81 30.55 4.40
N TYR A 60 10.55 30.81 3.12
CA TYR A 60 11.14 31.92 2.38
C TYR A 60 10.54 33.26 2.80
N ARG A 61 9.21 33.34 2.89
CA ARG A 61 8.49 34.59 3.21
C ARG A 61 8.81 35.13 4.60
N PHE A 62 9.02 34.23 5.56
CA PHE A 62 9.25 34.57 6.97
C PHE A 62 10.71 34.39 7.40
N LYS A 63 11.64 34.19 6.46
CA LYS A 63 13.06 33.96 6.79
C LYS A 63 13.70 35.10 7.58
N GLU A 64 13.31 36.33 7.31
CA GLU A 64 13.85 37.52 7.97
C GLU A 64 13.15 37.81 9.30
N GLU A 65 11.85 37.55 9.38
CA GLU A 65 11.02 37.81 10.57
C GLU A 65 11.18 36.70 11.63
N PHE A 66 11.35 35.45 11.21
CA PHE A 66 11.46 34.26 12.06
C PHE A 66 12.54 33.29 11.54
N PRO A 67 13.83 33.66 11.60
CA PRO A 67 14.92 32.86 11.03
C PRO A 67 15.02 31.46 11.64
N GLU A 68 14.68 31.30 12.92
CA GLU A 68 14.64 30.02 13.62
C GLU A 68 13.61 29.03 13.05
N LEU A 69 12.56 29.52 12.39
CA LEU A 69 11.53 28.68 11.77
C LEU A 69 11.84 28.32 10.31
N SER A 70 12.73 29.05 9.64
CA SER A 70 13.03 28.86 8.22
C SER A 70 13.60 27.46 7.93
N MET A 71 14.60 27.02 8.70
CA MET A 71 15.23 25.71 8.48
C MET A 71 14.29 24.52 8.77
N PRO A 72 13.54 24.49 9.89
CA PRO A 72 12.51 23.47 10.12
C PRO A 72 11.43 23.41 9.03
N LEU A 73 10.96 24.55 8.53
CA LEU A 73 9.95 24.59 7.47
C LEU A 73 10.48 24.08 6.13
N VAL A 74 11.72 24.42 5.76
CA VAL A 74 12.37 23.86 4.56
C VAL A 74 12.50 22.34 4.69
N LEU A 75 12.93 21.83 5.84
CA LEU A 75 13.04 20.39 6.09
C LEU A 75 11.68 19.69 6.01
N ALA A 76 10.65 20.25 6.66
CA ALA A 76 9.30 19.71 6.61
C ALA A 76 8.75 19.70 5.17
N GLY A 77 8.94 20.79 4.43
CA GLY A 77 8.56 20.88 3.01
C GLY A 77 9.28 19.84 2.15
N GLY A 78 10.60 19.70 2.33
CA GLY A 78 11.41 18.72 1.61
C GLY A 78 11.00 17.27 1.87
N ILE A 79 10.79 16.90 3.15
CA ILE A 79 10.32 15.56 3.53
C ILE A 79 8.93 15.30 2.93
N THR A 80 8.02 16.27 3.02
CA THR A 80 6.66 16.16 2.48
C THR A 80 6.69 15.92 0.96
N LEU A 81 7.52 16.67 0.23
CA LEU A 81 7.72 16.48 -1.21
C LEU A 81 8.35 15.12 -1.53
N ALA A 82 9.32 14.66 -0.76
CA ALA A 82 9.92 13.34 -0.94
C ALA A 82 8.88 12.21 -0.79
N VAL A 83 7.99 12.31 0.21
CA VAL A 83 6.87 11.36 0.38
C VAL A 83 5.90 11.43 -0.81
N ALA A 84 5.59 12.63 -1.31
CA ALA A 84 4.75 12.80 -2.49
C ALA A 84 5.35 12.11 -3.72
N VAL A 85 6.66 12.27 -3.96
CA VAL A 85 7.38 11.60 -5.06
C VAL A 85 7.26 10.08 -4.95
N LEU A 86 7.44 9.51 -3.75
CA LEU A 86 7.27 8.07 -3.55
C LEU A 86 5.85 7.59 -3.89
N LEU A 87 4.82 8.36 -3.54
CA LEU A 87 3.43 8.04 -3.92
C LEU A 87 3.21 8.11 -5.43
N PHE A 88 3.81 9.09 -6.13
CA PHE A 88 3.74 9.16 -7.59
C PHE A 88 4.48 8.01 -8.26
N CYS A 89 5.61 7.58 -7.72
CA CYS A 89 6.31 6.38 -8.21
C CYS A 89 5.42 5.13 -8.08
N ASP A 90 4.74 4.95 -6.94
CA ASP A 90 3.79 3.85 -6.72
C ASP A 90 2.58 3.95 -7.69
N LEU A 91 2.08 5.17 -7.94
CA LEU A 91 1.02 5.43 -8.91
C LEU A 91 1.43 5.03 -10.33
N ILE A 92 2.60 5.48 -10.79
CA ILE A 92 3.13 5.16 -12.13
C ILE A 92 3.31 3.65 -12.28
N ARG A 93 3.82 2.97 -11.24
CA ARG A 93 3.96 1.52 -11.23
C ARG A 93 2.62 0.82 -11.39
N LEU A 94 1.60 1.26 -10.64
CA LEU A 94 0.24 0.73 -10.75
C LEU A 94 -0.37 0.98 -12.13
N GLN A 95 -0.22 2.17 -12.69
CA GLN A 95 -0.70 2.50 -14.03
C GLN A 95 -0.05 1.59 -15.08
N ARG A 96 1.27 1.41 -15.04
CA ARG A 96 1.99 0.52 -15.97
C ARG A 96 1.48 -0.91 -15.88
N VAL A 97 1.34 -1.45 -14.67
CA VAL A 97 0.88 -2.84 -14.49
C VAL A 97 -0.57 -3.00 -14.91
N THR A 98 -1.44 -2.02 -14.63
CA THR A 98 -2.83 -2.02 -15.09
C THR A 98 -2.90 -2.00 -16.62
N ALA A 99 -2.11 -1.15 -17.28
CA ALA A 99 -2.07 -1.05 -18.75
C ALA A 99 -1.56 -2.34 -19.41
N LEU A 100 -0.65 -3.07 -18.76
CA LEU A 100 -0.14 -4.36 -19.23
C LEU A 100 -1.06 -5.55 -18.89
N GLY A 101 -2.24 -5.31 -18.31
CA GLY A 101 -3.14 -6.38 -17.85
C GLY A 101 -2.57 -7.25 -16.73
N GLY A 102 -1.53 -6.77 -16.04
CA GLY A 102 -0.86 -7.49 -14.96
C GLY A 102 -1.60 -7.42 -13.63
N ASN A 103 -1.21 -8.27 -12.68
CA ASN A 103 -1.81 -8.25 -11.36
C ASN A 103 -1.32 -7.05 -10.53
N THR A 104 -2.16 -6.01 -10.46
CA THR A 104 -1.89 -4.77 -9.73
C THR A 104 -1.69 -4.96 -8.23
N ASP A 105 -2.15 -6.07 -7.65
CA ASP A 105 -1.98 -6.37 -6.22
C ASP A 105 -0.56 -6.82 -5.88
N LEU A 106 0.15 -7.42 -6.83
CA LEU A 106 1.58 -7.72 -6.68
C LEU A 106 2.47 -6.50 -6.94
N ALA A 107 2.00 -5.60 -7.79
CA ALA A 107 2.72 -4.37 -8.12
C ALA A 107 2.73 -3.38 -6.95
N ASP A 108 1.66 -3.37 -6.15
CA ASP A 108 1.58 -2.58 -4.93
C ASP A 108 2.33 -3.29 -3.80
N TRP A 109 3.46 -2.73 -3.38
CA TRP A 109 4.30 -3.32 -2.33
C TRP A 109 3.59 -3.39 -0.97
N LYS A 110 2.67 -2.48 -0.67
CA LYS A 110 1.89 -2.49 0.57
C LYS A 110 0.91 -3.64 0.52
N ARG A 111 0.20 -3.80 -0.60
CA ARG A 111 -0.76 -4.90 -0.78
C ARG A 111 -0.06 -6.26 -0.78
N ARG A 112 1.08 -6.39 -1.46
CA ARG A 112 1.92 -7.60 -1.41
C ARG A 112 2.33 -7.97 0.02
N LYS A 113 2.75 -6.99 0.84
CA LYS A 113 3.08 -7.23 2.26
C LYS A 113 1.87 -7.69 3.07
N VAL A 114 0.68 -7.12 2.83
CA VAL A 114 -0.56 -7.55 3.48
C VAL A 114 -0.89 -8.99 3.09
N MET A 115 -0.83 -9.33 1.80
CA MET A 115 -1.04 -10.70 1.31
C MET A 115 -0.07 -11.67 1.97
N GLN A 116 1.22 -11.36 2.01
CA GLN A 116 2.21 -12.22 2.67
C GLN A 116 1.96 -12.41 4.18
N ARG A 117 1.49 -11.37 4.88
CA ARG A 117 1.12 -11.47 6.30
C ARG A 117 -0.12 -12.33 6.50
N ALA A 118 -1.12 -12.17 5.65
CA ALA A 118 -2.32 -12.99 5.69
C ALA A 118 -2.02 -14.47 5.39
N MET A 119 -1.11 -14.73 4.45
CA MET A 119 -0.66 -16.10 4.15
C MET A 119 0.02 -16.75 5.35
N ARG A 120 0.96 -16.05 6.00
CA ARG A 120 1.61 -16.54 7.23
C ARG A 120 0.59 -16.80 8.34
N TRP A 121 -0.36 -15.87 8.51
CA TRP A 121 -1.44 -16.05 9.46
C TRP A 121 -2.32 -17.27 9.13
N GLY A 122 -2.66 -17.46 7.86
CA GLY A 122 -3.46 -18.60 7.39
C GLY A 122 -2.79 -19.95 7.62
N ILE A 123 -1.48 -20.03 7.36
CA ILE A 123 -0.66 -21.21 7.68
C ILE A 123 -0.70 -21.49 9.19
N ASN A 124 -0.46 -20.47 10.01
CA ASN A 124 -0.47 -20.62 11.48
C ASN A 124 -1.85 -21.00 12.04
N LYS A 125 -2.93 -20.68 11.33
CA LYS A 125 -4.31 -21.01 11.69
C LYS A 125 -4.83 -22.31 11.06
N GLY A 126 -4.00 -23.05 10.33
CA GLY A 126 -4.41 -24.26 9.61
C GLY A 126 -5.32 -24.03 8.40
N LEU A 127 -5.64 -22.77 8.09
CA LEU A 127 -6.51 -22.36 6.98
C LEU A 127 -5.84 -22.54 5.61
N ILE A 128 -4.53 -22.72 5.58
CA ILE A 128 -3.73 -22.98 4.39
C ILE A 128 -2.93 -24.25 4.61
N GLY A 129 -3.12 -25.22 3.71
CA GLY A 129 -2.36 -26.47 3.66
C GLY A 129 -1.49 -26.53 2.40
N GLN A 130 -0.82 -27.67 2.22
CA GLN A 130 -0.14 -28.00 0.96
C GLN A 130 -0.86 -29.18 0.29
N ASP A 131 -1.01 -29.14 -1.03
CA ASP A 131 -1.48 -30.27 -1.81
C ASP A 131 -0.38 -31.33 -1.99
N ALA A 132 -0.71 -32.46 -2.63
CA ALA A 132 0.23 -33.55 -2.90
C ALA A 132 1.42 -33.14 -3.79
N GLU A 133 1.30 -32.02 -4.51
CA GLU A 133 2.35 -31.44 -5.37
C GLU A 133 3.17 -30.37 -4.62
N GLY A 134 2.89 -30.11 -3.33
CA GLY A 134 3.57 -29.12 -2.51
C GLY A 134 3.08 -27.67 -2.70
N ARG A 135 1.98 -27.44 -3.43
CA ARG A 135 1.39 -26.11 -3.65
C ARG A 135 0.50 -25.71 -2.49
N TYR A 136 0.51 -24.41 -2.16
CA TYR A 136 -0.35 -23.88 -1.11
C TYR A 136 -1.81 -23.81 -1.58
N ILE A 137 -2.72 -24.34 -0.76
CA ILE A 137 -4.17 -24.35 -1.00
C ILE A 137 -4.93 -23.79 0.19
N PHE A 138 -5.99 -23.01 -0.07
CA PHE A 138 -6.91 -22.60 0.99
C PHE A 138 -7.81 -23.79 1.39
N THR A 139 -7.72 -24.24 2.65
CA THR A 139 -8.49 -25.40 3.14
C THR A 139 -9.80 -24.99 3.80
N GLY A 140 -9.91 -23.73 4.27
CA GLY A 140 -11.06 -23.23 5.03
C GLY A 140 -11.28 -23.88 6.40
N LYS A 141 -10.50 -24.91 6.73
CA LYS A 141 -10.51 -25.66 7.99
C LYS A 141 -9.47 -25.07 8.92
N GLY A 142 -9.90 -24.10 9.71
CA GLY A 142 -9.10 -23.51 10.77
C GLY A 142 -10.06 -22.98 11.82
N ASP A 143 -9.71 -23.27 13.06
CA ASP A 143 -10.51 -23.13 14.30
C ASP A 143 -11.48 -21.94 14.33
#